data_AF-A0A151I7X1-F1
#
_entry.id   AF-A0A151I7X1-F1
#
_cell.length_a   1.000
_cell.length_b   1.000
_cell.length_c   1.000
_cell.angle_alpha   90.00
_cell.angle_beta   90.00
_cell.angle_gamma   90.00
#
_symmetry.space_group_name_H-M   'P 1'
#
loop_
_entity.id
_entity.type
_entity.pdbx_description
1 polymer ?
#
loop_
_entity_poly.entity_id
_entity_poly.type
_entity_poly.pdbx_seq_one_letter_code
_entity_poly.pdbx_strand_id
1 'polypeptide(L)'
;MRQRSENVLEFSLGTINNPVSYQNDLCDDQYLNKPLWMTQARVERVVESPCPIMGQYVGRITDLSGMCAELSSNCNTREIMYFKVNDCESGELYEERTYLCLGQWEEDGVMYTYTMRNDTTTNECFVGLIVNDEEIYIKEAGGHCMRNNDPKRQGMRLYKKGQCYGNSPSPAPTPMKPISYNPMRITTSRSRISEATQVSENAVSSSTLYRSTMSTIFIFLVVVIIPILKIAS
;
A
#
# COMPACT_ATOMS: atom_id res chain seq x y z
N MET A 1 21.21 -5.76 5.66
CA MET A 1 20.13 -4.90 6.21
C MET A 1 20.58 -3.45 6.12
N ARG A 2 19.67 -2.50 5.93
CA ARG A 2 19.94 -1.05 5.93
C ARG A 2 18.91 -0.36 6.84
N GLN A 3 19.36 0.41 7.82
CA GLN A 3 18.48 1.35 8.55
C GLN A 3 18.25 2.55 7.62
N ARG A 4 16.98 2.95 7.43
CA ARG A 4 16.60 4.05 6.53
C ARG A 4 16.14 5.29 7.27
N SER A 5 15.38 5.09 8.34
CA SER A 5 15.04 6.13 9.32
C SER A 5 14.97 5.51 10.71
N GLU A 6 14.59 6.30 11.72
CA GLU A 6 14.33 5.77 13.07
C GLU A 6 13.29 4.66 13.09
N ASN A 7 12.24 4.75 12.27
CA ASN A 7 11.17 3.74 12.22
C ASN A 7 11.28 2.78 11.04
N VAL A 8 12.08 3.04 10.01
CA VAL A 8 12.08 2.25 8.77
C VAL A 8 13.41 1.53 8.56
N LEU A 9 13.31 0.23 8.27
CA LEU A 9 14.42 -0.63 7.88
C LEU A 9 14.13 -1.31 6.55
N GLU A 10 15.20 -1.60 5.83
CA GLU A 10 15.17 -2.47 4.66
C GLU A 10 16.06 -3.70 4.89
N PHE A 11 15.59 -4.85 4.45
CA PHE A 11 16.40 -6.06 4.40
C PHE A 11 16.16 -6.81 3.10
N SER A 12 17.17 -7.58 2.70
CA SER A 12 17.12 -8.54 1.62
C SER A 12 17.59 -9.88 2.19
N LEU A 13 17.18 -10.97 1.57
CA LEU A 13 17.63 -12.32 1.94
C LEU A 13 18.73 -12.77 0.96
N GLY A 14 19.78 -13.38 1.50
CA GLY A 14 20.82 -14.00 0.69
C GLY A 14 20.31 -15.22 -0.06
N THR A 15 20.95 -15.51 -1.20
CA THR A 15 20.62 -16.69 -2.01
C THR A 15 21.23 -17.98 -1.48
N ILE A 16 22.22 -17.88 -0.57
CA ILE A 16 22.92 -19.00 0.05
C ILE A 16 22.31 -19.30 1.41
N ASN A 17 21.80 -20.51 1.59
CA ASN A 17 21.38 -21.04 2.88
C ASN A 17 22.55 -21.81 3.51
N ASN A 18 23.23 -21.23 4.51
CA ASN A 18 24.21 -21.93 5.35
C ASN A 18 23.58 -22.25 6.72
N PRO A 19 23.19 -23.52 6.99
CA PRO A 19 22.58 -23.91 8.25
C PRO A 19 23.59 -24.21 9.38
N VAL A 20 24.89 -24.18 9.10
CA VAL A 20 25.93 -24.71 10.01
C VAL A 20 26.57 -23.61 10.86
N SER A 21 26.83 -22.43 10.28
CA SER A 21 27.48 -21.32 10.97
C SER A 21 27.12 -19.96 10.35
N TYR A 22 27.02 -18.94 11.21
CA TYR A 22 26.92 -17.56 10.75
C TYR A 22 28.24 -17.14 10.08
N GLN A 23 28.12 -16.60 8.87
CA GLN A 23 29.22 -16.10 8.05
C GLN A 23 28.83 -14.69 7.58
N ASN A 24 29.60 -13.69 8.00
CA ASN A 24 29.27 -12.28 7.76
C ASN A 24 29.39 -11.90 6.27
N ASP A 25 30.33 -12.51 5.57
CA ASP A 25 30.54 -12.37 4.13
C ASP A 25 29.28 -12.75 3.31
N LEU A 26 28.45 -13.68 3.78
CA LEU A 26 27.18 -14.03 3.11
C LEU A 26 26.15 -12.89 3.10
N CYS A 27 26.36 -11.81 3.86
CA CYS A 27 25.55 -10.60 3.83
C CYS A 27 26.08 -9.52 2.86
N ASP A 28 27.21 -9.74 2.19
CA ASP A 28 27.76 -8.82 1.20
C ASP A 28 26.94 -8.83 -0.10
N ASP A 29 26.87 -7.67 -0.78
CA ASP A 29 26.03 -7.45 -1.97
C ASP A 29 26.27 -8.49 -3.10
N GLN A 30 27.45 -9.12 -3.15
CA GLN A 30 27.78 -10.17 -4.14
C GLN A 30 26.96 -11.47 -3.98
N TYR A 31 26.49 -11.78 -2.76
CA TYR A 31 25.62 -12.96 -2.49
C TYR A 31 24.13 -12.62 -2.47
N LEU A 32 23.82 -11.31 -2.45
CA LEU A 32 22.50 -10.72 -2.58
C LEU A 32 22.13 -10.54 -4.07
N ASN A 33 22.12 -11.62 -4.86
CA ASN A 33 21.84 -11.55 -6.30
C ASN A 33 20.41 -11.00 -6.57
N LYS A 34 20.32 -9.82 -7.18
CA LYS A 34 19.07 -9.06 -7.41
C LYS A 34 18.24 -8.95 -6.13
N PRO A 35 18.71 -8.20 -5.12
CA PRO A 35 18.07 -8.19 -3.81
C PRO A 35 16.66 -7.64 -3.92
N LEU A 36 15.67 -8.52 -3.70
CA LEU A 36 14.31 -8.13 -3.39
C LEU A 36 14.33 -7.54 -1.98
N TRP A 37 14.50 -6.21 -1.94
CA TRP A 37 14.46 -5.45 -0.71
C TRP A 37 13.04 -5.38 -0.17
N MET A 38 12.90 -5.79 1.08
CA MET A 38 11.68 -5.72 1.86
C MET A 38 11.80 -4.50 2.77
N THR A 39 11.06 -3.44 2.46
CA THR A 39 10.87 -2.32 3.40
C THR A 39 9.87 -2.71 4.48
N GLN A 40 10.20 -2.44 5.74
CA GLN A 40 9.30 -2.56 6.88
C GLN A 40 9.46 -1.38 7.84
N ALA A 41 8.39 -1.07 8.59
CA ALA A 41 8.41 -0.10 9.67
C ALA A 41 8.33 -0.80 11.04
N ARG A 42 8.81 -0.12 12.08
CA ARG A 42 8.61 -0.53 13.48
C ARG A 42 7.13 -0.54 13.83
N VAL A 43 6.71 -1.57 14.57
CA VAL A 43 5.37 -1.66 15.17
C VAL A 43 5.16 -0.52 16.18
N GLU A 44 6.14 -0.31 17.05
CA GLU A 44 6.19 0.82 17.98
C GLU A 44 7.07 1.92 17.37
N ARG A 45 6.44 3.02 16.94
CA ARG A 45 7.12 4.20 16.41
C ARG A 45 7.79 4.96 17.56
N VAL A 46 9.08 5.24 17.43
CA VAL A 46 9.88 5.92 18.47
C VAL A 46 9.74 7.44 18.35
N VAL A 47 9.66 7.94 17.11
CA VAL A 47 9.53 9.35 16.76
C VAL A 47 8.60 9.46 15.54
N GLU A 48 7.75 10.48 15.47
CA GLU A 48 6.95 10.72 14.26
C GLU A 48 7.82 11.23 13.11
N SER A 49 7.64 10.66 11.91
CA SER A 49 8.46 11.02 10.75
C SER A 49 7.72 12.03 9.86
N PRO A 50 8.30 13.22 9.59
CA PRO A 50 7.68 14.16 8.68
C PRO A 50 7.68 13.60 7.25
N CYS A 51 6.70 14.00 6.45
CA CYS A 51 6.71 13.82 5.01
C CYS A 51 7.73 14.78 4.36
N PRO A 52 8.31 14.45 3.18
CA PRO A 52 9.38 15.25 2.56
C PRO A 52 8.93 16.60 2.00
N ILE A 53 7.62 16.80 1.84
CA ILE A 53 7.04 18.00 1.22
C ILE A 53 6.18 18.77 2.21
N MET A 54 6.17 20.09 2.07
CA MET A 54 5.28 21.01 2.79
C MET A 54 4.53 21.89 1.78
N GLY A 55 3.21 21.98 1.90
CA GLY A 55 2.37 22.81 1.03
C GLY A 55 1.19 22.06 0.41
N GLN A 56 0.61 22.68 -0.61
CA GLN A 56 -0.38 22.10 -1.51
C GLN A 56 0.18 22.11 -2.93
N TYR A 57 0.18 20.97 -3.60
CA TYR A 57 0.69 20.77 -4.95
C TYR A 57 -0.40 20.13 -5.82
N VAL A 58 -0.45 20.50 -7.10
CA VAL A 58 -1.44 19.99 -8.06
C VAL A 58 -0.77 19.67 -9.40
N GLY A 59 -1.24 18.62 -10.07
CA GLY A 59 -0.78 18.28 -11.42
C GLY A 59 -1.76 17.33 -12.11
N ARG A 60 -1.50 17.04 -13.39
CA ARG A 60 -2.29 16.06 -14.15
C ARG A 60 -1.70 14.67 -13.99
N ILE A 61 -2.57 13.67 -13.88
CA ILE A 61 -2.17 12.26 -13.89
C ILE A 61 -1.82 11.89 -15.33
N THR A 62 -0.63 11.34 -15.56
CA THR A 62 -0.16 10.97 -16.92
C THR A 62 -0.94 9.82 -17.52
N ASP A 63 -1.39 8.91 -16.67
CA ASP A 63 -1.94 7.60 -17.06
C ASP A 63 -3.49 7.61 -17.10
N LEU A 64 -4.11 8.70 -16.66
CA LEU A 64 -5.57 8.90 -16.61
C LEU A 64 -5.95 10.26 -17.20
N SER A 65 -6.42 10.26 -18.45
CA SER A 65 -6.83 11.48 -19.16
C SER A 65 -7.95 12.23 -18.44
N GLY A 66 -7.80 13.55 -18.29
CA GLY A 66 -8.77 14.41 -17.60
C GLY A 66 -8.60 14.47 -16.08
N MET A 67 -7.82 13.55 -15.48
CA MET A 67 -7.66 13.50 -14.03
C MET A 67 -6.52 14.39 -13.52
N CYS A 68 -6.80 15.06 -12.42
CA CYS A 68 -5.88 15.87 -11.64
C CYS A 68 -5.60 15.16 -10.31
N ALA A 69 -4.35 15.25 -9.87
CA ALA A 69 -3.92 14.83 -8.55
C ALA A 69 -3.61 16.07 -7.70
N GLU A 70 -4.14 16.12 -6.48
CA GLU A 70 -3.76 17.10 -5.46
C GLU A 70 -3.03 16.39 -4.32
N LEU A 71 -1.87 16.91 -3.94
CA LEU A 71 -1.02 16.39 -2.88
C LEU A 71 -0.77 17.50 -1.87
N SER A 72 -1.08 17.28 -0.60
CA SER A 72 -0.89 18.29 0.43
C SER A 72 -0.45 17.74 1.78
N SER A 73 0.22 18.58 2.56
CA SER A 73 0.59 18.30 3.95
C SER A 73 0.37 19.55 4.81
N ASN A 74 0.14 19.35 6.10
CA ASN A 74 -0.14 20.43 7.04
C ASN A 74 1.16 20.97 7.65
N CYS A 75 1.22 22.28 7.96
CA CYS A 75 2.36 22.87 8.65
C CYS A 75 2.53 22.34 10.09
N ASN A 76 1.41 21.92 10.71
CA ASN A 76 1.29 21.51 12.11
C ASN A 76 1.40 19.99 12.31
N THR A 77 0.79 19.19 11.42
CA THR A 77 0.88 17.71 11.40
C THR A 77 1.68 17.29 10.17
N ARG A 78 3.00 17.38 10.27
CA ARG A 78 3.95 17.20 9.15
C ARG A 78 4.12 15.74 8.76
N GLU A 79 3.74 14.83 9.64
CA GLU A 79 3.67 13.39 9.45
C GLU A 79 2.46 12.93 8.61
N ILE A 80 1.52 13.83 8.29
CA ILE A 80 0.32 13.50 7.51
C ILE A 80 0.42 14.10 6.09
N MET A 81 0.19 13.23 5.10
CA MET A 81 0.09 13.57 3.68
C MET A 81 -1.30 13.18 3.17
N TYR A 82 -1.99 14.15 2.56
CA TYR A 82 -3.29 13.97 1.92
C TYR A 82 -3.08 13.90 0.40
N PHE A 83 -3.71 12.92 -0.23
CA PHE A 83 -3.71 12.73 -1.68
C PHE A 83 -5.16 12.68 -2.16
N LYS A 84 -5.48 13.41 -3.24
CA LYS A 84 -6.80 13.40 -3.86
C LYS A 84 -6.68 13.23 -5.36
N VAL A 85 -7.64 12.52 -5.95
CA VAL A 85 -7.84 12.45 -7.40
C VAL A 85 -9.20 13.03 -7.74
N ASN A 86 -9.21 14.00 -8.64
CA ASN A 86 -10.42 14.64 -9.13
C ASN A 86 -10.41 14.86 -10.65
N ASP A 87 -11.59 15.03 -11.23
CA ASP A 87 -11.69 15.53 -12.60
C ASP A 87 -11.15 16.97 -12.68
N CYS A 88 -10.29 17.26 -13.66
CA CYS A 88 -9.66 18.56 -13.79
C CYS A 88 -10.63 19.69 -14.21
N GLU A 89 -11.79 19.38 -14.80
CA GLU A 89 -12.70 20.38 -15.38
C GLU A 89 -13.91 20.65 -14.47
N SER A 90 -14.59 19.59 -14.03
CA SER A 90 -15.74 19.64 -13.13
C SER A 90 -15.38 19.69 -11.65
N GLY A 91 -14.18 19.22 -11.28
CA GLY A 91 -13.74 19.09 -9.89
C GLY A 91 -14.38 17.92 -9.13
N GLU A 92 -15.06 16.99 -9.81
CA GLU A 92 -15.63 15.78 -9.19
C GLU A 92 -14.53 14.97 -8.48
N LEU A 93 -14.72 14.65 -7.20
CA LEU A 93 -13.78 13.89 -6.39
C LEU A 93 -13.99 12.39 -6.60
N TYR A 94 -13.01 11.71 -7.19
CA TYR A 94 -13.02 10.25 -7.36
C TYR A 94 -12.32 9.53 -6.21
N GLU A 95 -11.29 10.15 -5.62
CA GLU A 95 -10.50 9.50 -4.59
C GLU A 95 -9.95 10.50 -3.58
N GLU A 96 -9.96 10.13 -2.30
CA GLU A 96 -9.30 10.83 -1.21
C GLU A 96 -8.62 9.81 -0.30
N ARG A 97 -7.30 9.92 -0.15
CA ARG A 97 -6.46 9.06 0.69
C ARG A 97 -5.70 9.91 1.70
N THR A 98 -5.57 9.39 2.91
CA THR A 98 -4.71 9.98 3.96
C THR A 98 -3.61 9.00 4.31
N TYR A 99 -2.37 9.49 4.28
CA TYR A 99 -1.15 8.74 4.52
C TYR A 99 -0.43 9.29 5.75
N LEU A 100 0.06 8.38 6.58
CA LEU A 100 1.00 8.67 7.67
C LEU A 100 2.41 8.34 7.20
N CYS A 101 3.31 9.31 7.22
CA CYS A 101 4.72 9.12 6.89
C CYS A 101 5.45 8.39 8.03
N LEU A 102 6.06 7.25 7.71
CA LEU A 102 6.76 6.37 8.66
C LEU A 102 8.28 6.63 8.63
N GLY A 103 8.80 6.95 7.45
CA GLY A 103 10.20 7.25 7.22
C GLY A 103 10.45 7.78 5.82
N GLN A 104 11.54 8.52 5.66
CA GLN A 104 12.05 8.99 4.37
C GLN A 104 13.57 8.80 4.32
N TRP A 105 14.11 8.59 3.12
CA TRP A 105 15.55 8.52 2.86
C TRP A 105 15.83 8.84 1.40
N GLU A 106 17.06 9.25 1.09
CA GLU A 106 17.53 9.43 -0.28
C GLU A 106 18.40 8.24 -0.69
N GLU A 107 18.20 7.72 -1.90
CA GLU A 107 19.08 6.72 -2.54
C GLU A 107 19.18 7.10 -4.03
N ASP A 108 20.42 7.23 -4.53
CA ASP A 108 20.73 7.61 -5.92
C ASP A 108 20.05 8.91 -6.43
N GLY A 109 19.87 9.89 -5.54
CA GLY A 109 19.23 11.18 -5.86
C GLY A 109 17.69 11.11 -5.96
N VAL A 110 17.09 9.99 -5.53
CA VAL A 110 15.63 9.80 -5.43
C VAL A 110 15.22 9.79 -3.97
N MET A 111 14.24 10.61 -3.62
CA MET A 111 13.65 10.65 -2.29
C MET A 111 12.59 9.53 -2.17
N TYR A 112 12.82 8.59 -1.26
CA TYR A 112 11.87 7.55 -0.89
C TYR A 112 11.08 8.00 0.34
N THR A 113 9.78 7.78 0.34
CA THR A 113 8.89 8.03 1.50
C THR A 113 8.02 6.82 1.72
N TYR A 114 8.25 6.14 2.86
CA TYR A 114 7.45 5.00 3.27
C TYR A 114 6.28 5.49 4.13
N THR A 115 5.07 5.09 3.75
CA THR A 115 3.83 5.57 4.37
C THR A 115 2.91 4.42 4.76
N MET A 116 2.04 4.65 5.75
CA MET A 116 0.88 3.80 6.04
C MET A 116 -0.39 4.52 5.59
N ARG A 117 -1.24 3.83 4.84
CA ARG A 117 -2.59 4.29 4.53
C ARG A 117 -3.45 4.28 5.79
N ASN A 118 -4.12 5.38 6.09
CA ASN A 118 -4.96 5.51 7.29
C ASN A 118 -6.27 4.72 7.21
N ASP A 119 -6.77 4.44 6.00
CA ASP A 119 -8.02 3.74 5.74
C ASP A 119 -7.87 2.21 5.73
N THR A 120 -6.79 1.70 5.13
CA THR A 120 -6.55 0.25 4.96
C THR A 120 -5.47 -0.33 5.87
N THR A 121 -4.73 0.51 6.60
CA THR A 121 -3.47 0.19 7.33
C THR A 121 -2.38 -0.52 6.51
N THR A 122 -2.51 -0.54 5.19
CA THR A 122 -1.49 -1.06 4.27
C THR A 122 -0.40 -0.04 4.05
N ASN A 123 0.85 -0.49 3.95
CA ASN A 123 1.95 0.41 3.62
C ASN A 123 2.04 0.66 2.11
N GLU A 124 2.33 1.90 1.73
CA GLU A 124 2.58 2.33 0.36
C GLU A 124 3.85 3.17 0.33
N CYS A 125 4.65 3.06 -0.73
CA CYS A 125 5.87 3.83 -0.87
C CYS A 125 5.74 4.83 -2.01
N PHE A 126 6.24 6.03 -1.79
CA PHE A 126 6.38 7.04 -2.82
C PHE A 126 7.85 7.28 -3.12
N VAL A 127 8.16 7.41 -4.41
CA VAL A 127 9.46 7.89 -4.89
C VAL A 127 9.26 9.25 -5.53
N GLY A 128 10.16 10.18 -5.26
CA GLY A 128 10.04 11.55 -5.74
C GLY A 128 11.36 12.25 -6.00
N LEU A 129 11.24 13.34 -6.74
CA LEU A 129 12.31 14.29 -7.01
C LEU A 129 11.77 15.69 -6.73
N ILE A 130 12.35 16.37 -5.74
CA ILE A 130 12.04 17.77 -5.44
C ILE A 130 13.00 18.62 -6.28
N VAL A 131 12.48 19.32 -7.30
CA VAL A 131 13.31 20.20 -8.14
C VAL A 131 13.55 21.52 -7.42
N ASN A 132 12.50 22.05 -6.81
CA ASN A 132 12.49 23.24 -5.96
C ASN A 132 11.16 23.31 -5.18
N ASP A 133 10.95 24.40 -4.48
CA ASP A 133 9.73 24.70 -3.72
C ASP A 133 8.44 24.81 -4.56
N GLU A 134 8.54 24.96 -5.89
CA GLU A 134 7.42 25.15 -6.81
C GLU A 134 7.11 23.89 -7.64
N GLU A 135 8.08 22.99 -7.82
CA GLU A 135 8.00 21.84 -8.73
C GLU A 135 8.55 20.56 -8.08
N ILE A 136 7.70 19.53 -8.05
CA ILE A 136 8.05 18.19 -7.60
C ILE A 136 7.57 17.13 -8.61
N TYR A 137 8.24 15.99 -8.60
CA TYR A 137 7.79 14.77 -9.27
C TYR A 137 7.55 13.68 -8.24
N ILE A 138 6.48 12.91 -8.38
CA ILE A 138 6.15 11.81 -7.46
C ILE A 138 5.53 10.61 -8.18
N LYS A 139 5.84 9.39 -7.72
CA LYS A 139 5.28 8.13 -8.22
C LYS A 139 5.05 7.17 -7.06
N GLU A 140 3.98 6.37 -7.12
CA GLU A 140 3.81 5.18 -6.28
C GLU A 140 4.85 4.11 -6.65
N ALA A 141 5.42 3.45 -5.63
CA ALA A 141 6.50 2.48 -5.74
C ALA A 141 6.21 1.16 -4.97
N GLY A 142 4.95 0.96 -4.56
CA GLY A 142 4.46 -0.23 -3.89
C GLY A 142 4.90 -0.34 -2.42
N GLY A 143 4.28 -1.27 -1.68
CA GLY A 143 4.50 -1.46 -0.24
C GLY A 143 5.91 -1.87 0.23
N HIS A 144 6.89 -1.97 -0.68
CA HIS A 144 8.29 -2.27 -0.35
C HIS A 144 9.33 -1.32 -0.98
N CYS A 145 8.93 -0.17 -1.55
CA CYS A 145 9.84 0.83 -2.12
C CYS A 145 10.71 0.28 -3.27
N MET A 146 10.06 -0.10 -4.38
CA MET A 146 10.76 -0.62 -5.55
C MET A 146 11.78 0.38 -6.12
N ARG A 147 12.94 -0.15 -6.50
CA ARG A 147 14.06 0.62 -7.10
C ARG A 147 13.94 0.73 -8.61
N ASN A 148 14.82 1.54 -9.20
CA ASN A 148 14.88 1.83 -10.65
C ASN A 148 13.63 2.55 -11.18
N ASN A 149 12.92 3.26 -10.30
CA ASN A 149 11.93 4.25 -10.69
C ASN A 149 12.66 5.55 -11.07
N ASP A 150 12.25 6.18 -12.17
CA ASP A 150 12.66 7.54 -12.55
C ASP A 150 11.47 8.47 -12.32
N PRO A 151 11.39 9.22 -11.20
CA PRO A 151 10.25 10.08 -10.92
C PRO A 151 10.01 11.13 -12.01
N LYS A 152 11.07 11.58 -12.69
CA LYS A 152 10.99 12.63 -13.71
C LYS A 152 10.40 12.13 -15.04
N ARG A 153 10.59 10.84 -15.35
CA ARG A 153 10.04 10.19 -16.56
C ARG A 153 8.76 9.40 -16.33
N GLN A 154 8.56 8.86 -15.12
CA GLN A 154 7.52 7.88 -14.81
C GLN A 154 6.56 8.35 -13.71
N GLY A 155 6.83 9.48 -13.06
CA GLY A 155 6.00 10.08 -12.04
C GLY A 155 5.16 11.25 -12.55
N MET A 156 4.19 11.65 -11.74
CA MET A 156 3.37 12.82 -11.97
C MET A 156 4.16 14.08 -11.61
N ARG A 157 4.17 15.07 -12.51
CA ARG A 157 4.73 16.41 -12.25
C ARG A 157 3.67 17.26 -11.56
N LEU A 158 3.95 17.71 -10.34
CA LEU A 158 3.06 18.54 -9.53
C LEU A 158 3.69 19.92 -9.30
N TYR A 159 2.87 20.96 -9.34
CA TYR A 159 3.28 22.34 -9.10
C TYR A 159 2.65 22.89 -7.82
N LYS A 160 3.37 23.74 -7.09
CA LYS A 160 2.88 24.37 -5.86
C LYS A 160 1.67 25.27 -6.18
N LYS A 161 0.56 24.98 -5.51
CA LYS A 161 -0.70 25.74 -5.53
C LYS A 161 -0.83 26.66 -4.31
N GLY A 162 -0.20 26.30 -3.19
CA GLY A 162 -0.19 27.12 -1.98
C GLY A 162 0.77 26.63 -0.89
N GLN A 163 1.03 27.51 0.09
CA GLN A 163 1.65 27.14 1.36
C GLN A 163 0.74 26.18 2.14
N CYS A 164 1.29 25.46 3.13
CA CYS A 164 0.49 24.52 3.93
C CYS A 164 -0.58 25.24 4.77
N TYR A 165 -1.68 24.55 5.05
CA TYR A 165 -2.84 25.08 5.79
C TYR A 165 -2.43 25.56 7.20
N GLY A 166 -2.25 26.87 7.36
CA GLY A 166 -1.67 27.45 8.58
C GLY A 166 -2.29 28.74 9.11
N ASN A 167 -3.32 29.32 8.46
CA ASN A 167 -4.05 30.50 8.93
C ASN A 167 -5.47 30.69 8.34
N SER A 168 -6.02 29.68 7.63
CA SER A 168 -7.34 29.80 6.95
C SER A 168 -8.42 28.95 7.65
N PRO A 169 -9.59 29.51 8.01
CA PRO A 169 -10.62 28.83 8.79
C PRO A 169 -11.56 27.95 7.94
N SER A 170 -11.03 27.21 6.97
CA SER A 170 -11.75 26.12 6.27
C SER A 170 -11.30 24.77 6.83
N PRO A 171 -12.22 23.82 7.06
CA PRO A 171 -11.93 22.64 7.85
C PRO A 171 -10.93 21.71 7.13
N ALA A 172 -9.82 21.41 7.80
CA ALA A 172 -9.12 20.16 7.56
C ALA A 172 -10.10 18.99 7.83
N PRO A 173 -9.98 17.86 7.11
CA PRO A 173 -10.72 16.65 7.46
C PRO A 173 -10.51 16.33 8.94
N THR A 174 -11.60 16.23 9.70
CA THR A 174 -11.54 16.16 11.16
C THR A 174 -10.67 14.97 11.58
N PRO A 175 -9.68 15.14 12.48
CA PRO A 175 -8.87 14.02 12.95
C PRO A 175 -9.77 12.90 13.49
N MET A 176 -9.66 11.70 12.93
CA MET A 176 -10.35 10.54 13.46
C MET A 176 -9.89 10.32 14.91
N LYS A 177 -10.83 10.48 15.83
CA LYS A 177 -10.59 10.30 17.27
C LYS A 177 -10.03 8.88 17.49
N PRO A 178 -8.94 8.69 18.26
CA PRO A 178 -8.39 7.36 18.49
C PRO A 178 -9.48 6.43 19.05
N ILE A 179 -9.75 5.34 18.34
CA ILE A 179 -10.66 4.31 18.84
C ILE A 179 -9.94 3.62 19.99
N SER A 180 -10.38 3.94 21.21
CA SER A 180 -9.91 3.28 22.43
C SER A 180 -10.34 1.81 22.39
N TYR A 181 -9.42 0.95 21.94
CA TYR A 181 -9.57 -0.50 21.97
C TYR A 181 -9.60 -0.98 23.42
N ASN A 182 -10.79 -1.03 23.99
CA ASN A 182 -11.02 -1.62 25.29
C ASN A 182 -11.14 -3.15 25.10
N PRO A 183 -10.19 -3.97 25.59
CA PRO A 183 -10.21 -5.41 25.34
C PRO A 183 -11.44 -6.04 26.00
N MET A 184 -12.32 -6.60 25.16
CA MET A 184 -13.59 -7.17 25.60
C MET A 184 -13.35 -8.38 26.51
N ARG A 185 -13.51 -8.17 27.82
CA ARG A 185 -13.41 -9.21 28.85
C ARG A 185 -14.54 -10.23 28.64
N ILE A 186 -14.20 -11.40 28.09
CA ILE A 186 -15.14 -12.51 27.98
C ILE A 186 -15.43 -13.04 29.39
N THR A 187 -16.52 -12.57 29.99
CA THR A 187 -17.12 -13.19 31.17
C THR A 187 -18.41 -13.88 30.75
N THR A 188 -18.34 -15.21 30.68
CA THR A 188 -19.50 -16.10 30.59
C THR A 188 -20.43 -15.88 31.79
N SER A 189 -21.67 -15.45 31.54
CA SER A 189 -22.73 -15.49 32.55
C SER A 189 -24.01 -16.12 31.98
N ARG A 190 -24.67 -16.92 32.82
CA ARG A 190 -25.68 -17.92 32.46
C ARG A 190 -27.03 -17.53 33.06
N SER A 191 -28.01 -17.24 32.21
CA SER A 191 -29.42 -17.01 32.60
C SER A 191 -30.32 -17.43 31.43
N ARG A 192 -30.95 -18.61 31.51
CA ARG A 192 -32.30 -18.88 32.06
C ARG A 192 -33.46 -18.40 31.15
N ILE A 193 -34.05 -19.42 30.53
CA ILE A 193 -35.35 -19.55 29.86
C ILE A 193 -36.47 -18.72 30.50
N SER A 194 -37.29 -18.08 29.65
CA SER A 194 -38.77 -17.98 29.77
C SER A 194 -39.42 -17.50 28.44
N GLU A 195 -39.90 -18.49 27.67
CA GLU A 195 -41.19 -18.56 26.94
C GLU A 195 -42.27 -17.47 27.21
N ALA A 196 -43.23 -17.12 26.34
CA ALA A 196 -43.39 -17.10 24.87
C ALA A 196 -44.73 -16.39 24.51
N THR A 197 -44.88 -15.82 23.30
CA THR A 197 -46.20 -15.49 22.68
C THR A 197 -46.10 -15.61 21.15
N GLN A 198 -47.11 -16.21 20.50
CA GLN A 198 -47.15 -16.60 19.09
C GLN A 198 -47.80 -15.58 18.12
N VAL A 199 -47.79 -15.96 16.82
CA VAL A 199 -48.58 -15.48 15.64
C VAL A 199 -47.95 -14.28 14.90
N SER A 200 -47.79 -14.27 13.56
CA SER A 200 -48.22 -15.19 12.48
C SER A 200 -47.15 -15.42 11.38
N GLU A 201 -47.42 -16.33 10.45
CA GLU A 201 -46.64 -16.58 9.21
C GLU A 201 -47.15 -15.77 8.00
N ASN A 202 -46.24 -15.37 7.10
CA ASN A 202 -46.19 -15.79 5.68
C ASN A 202 -45.48 -14.78 4.75
N ALA A 203 -44.29 -15.14 4.24
CA ALA A 203 -43.77 -14.76 2.92
C ALA A 203 -42.53 -15.60 2.55
N VAL A 204 -42.47 -16.05 1.29
CA VAL A 204 -41.53 -17.06 0.78
C VAL A 204 -40.18 -16.46 0.33
N SER A 205 -39.09 -17.09 0.77
CA SER A 205 -37.88 -17.53 0.03
C SER A 205 -37.43 -16.72 -1.21
N SER A 206 -36.15 -16.40 -1.38
CA SER A 206 -35.10 -17.42 -1.47
C SER A 206 -33.68 -16.84 -1.47
N SER A 207 -32.72 -17.61 -0.94
CA SER A 207 -31.28 -17.34 -1.06
C SER A 207 -30.57 -18.56 -1.64
N THR A 208 -30.00 -18.42 -2.84
CA THR A 208 -29.23 -19.48 -3.51
C THR A 208 -27.75 -19.34 -3.21
N LEU A 209 -27.26 -20.18 -2.30
CA LEU A 209 -25.85 -20.30 -1.95
C LEU A 209 -25.09 -21.04 -3.06
N TYR A 210 -24.31 -20.35 -3.89
CA TYR A 210 -23.45 -20.99 -4.88
C TYR A 210 -22.24 -21.65 -4.19
N ARG A 211 -22.24 -22.99 -4.14
CA ARG A 211 -21.11 -23.81 -3.68
C ARG A 211 -20.72 -24.77 -4.81
N SER A 212 -19.69 -24.42 -5.58
CA SER A 212 -19.24 -25.23 -6.70
C SER A 212 -18.45 -26.45 -6.22
N THR A 213 -19.03 -27.63 -6.40
CA THR A 213 -18.33 -28.90 -6.20
C THR A 213 -17.55 -29.24 -7.48
N MET A 214 -16.22 -29.32 -7.41
CA MET A 214 -15.39 -29.78 -8.52
C MET A 214 -15.68 -31.26 -8.81
N SER A 215 -16.23 -31.54 -10.00
CA SER A 215 -16.58 -32.90 -10.44
C SER A 215 -15.43 -33.52 -11.23
N THR A 216 -14.86 -34.61 -10.72
CA THR A 216 -13.87 -35.42 -11.43
C THR A 216 -14.56 -36.36 -12.41
N ILE A 217 -14.35 -36.17 -13.72
CA ILE A 217 -14.76 -37.13 -14.75
C ILE A 217 -13.52 -37.60 -15.52
N PHE A 218 -13.21 -38.89 -15.36
CA PHE A 218 -12.31 -39.63 -16.25
C PHE A 218 -12.97 -39.79 -17.62
N ILE A 219 -12.22 -39.54 -18.71
CA ILE A 219 -12.54 -40.11 -20.02
C ILE A 219 -11.31 -40.86 -20.52
N PHE A 220 -11.42 -42.19 -20.55
CA PHE A 220 -10.50 -43.05 -21.27
C PHE A 220 -10.77 -42.92 -22.77
N LEU A 221 -9.73 -42.63 -23.56
CA LEU A 221 -9.73 -42.88 -25.00
C LEU A 221 -8.51 -43.72 -25.36
N VAL A 222 -8.75 -45.01 -25.58
CA VAL A 222 -7.79 -45.95 -26.17
C VAL A 222 -8.33 -46.33 -27.54
N VAL A 223 -7.70 -45.83 -28.61
CA VAL A 223 -7.78 -46.45 -29.94
C VAL A 223 -6.37 -46.45 -30.54
N VAL A 224 -5.94 -47.63 -30.96
CA VAL A 224 -4.59 -47.94 -31.44
C VAL A 224 -4.48 -47.67 -32.94
N ILE A 225 -3.41 -46.99 -33.38
CA ILE A 225 -2.94 -47.03 -34.77
C ILE A 225 -1.41 -47.27 -34.82
N ILE A 226 -1.09 -48.56 -34.96
CA ILE A 226 0.00 -49.20 -35.73
C ILE A 226 1.25 -48.34 -36.10
N PRO A 227 2.47 -48.75 -35.69
CA PRO A 227 3.73 -48.20 -36.18
C PRO A 227 4.42 -49.12 -37.21
N ILE A 228 4.41 -48.80 -38.52
CA ILE A 228 5.25 -49.48 -39.53
C ILE A 228 5.72 -48.51 -40.64
N LEU A 229 7.04 -48.27 -40.72
CA LEU A 229 7.92 -47.86 -41.86
C LEU A 229 9.03 -46.91 -41.33
N LYS A 230 10.21 -47.37 -40.89
CA LYS A 230 11.36 -48.00 -41.59
C LYS A 230 12.11 -47.08 -42.59
N ILE A 231 13.37 -46.78 -42.24
CA ILE A 231 14.53 -46.40 -43.10
C ILE A 231 14.63 -44.95 -43.63
N ALA A 232 15.66 -44.24 -43.17
CA ALA A 232 16.64 -43.53 -44.03
C ALA A 232 17.94 -43.25 -43.24
N SER A 233 19.06 -43.81 -43.73
CA SER A 233 20.48 -43.62 -43.34
C SER A 233 20.85 -43.54 -41.85
#